data_AF-A0A7W2PKH4-F1
#
_entry.id   AF-A0A7W2PKH4-F1
#
_cell.length_a   1.000
_cell.length_b   1.000
_cell.length_c   1.000
_cell.angle_alpha   90.00
_cell.angle_beta   90.00
_cell.angle_gamma   90.00
#
_symmetry.space_group_name_H-M   'P 1'
#
loop_
_entity.id
_entity.type
_entity.pdbx_description
1 polymer ?
#
loop_
_entity_poly.entity_id
_entity_poly.type
_entity_poly.pdbx_seq_one_letter_code
_entity_poly.pdbx_strand_id
1 'polypeptide(L)'
;MKYLLFCCFTLIAISLSSCDLGPDSPRGFSLPKGDVAKGAMVLTKYQCLACHHINGVEQAEGINNPDLNVRLGGKLTKVTTYAELVTSVINPSHKLSKGYALTAIAIEGKSKMSNFNDVMTVTELVDLVTFLQPHYELVPYRRTDYQFYHY
;
A
#
# COMPACT_ATOMS: atom_id res chain seq x y z
N MET A 1 -18.14 -41.22 19.48
CA MET A 1 -16.83 -40.58 19.25
C MET A 1 -16.73 -39.89 17.89
N LYS A 2 -17.05 -40.55 16.77
CA LYS A 2 -17.00 -39.97 15.40
C LYS A 2 -17.85 -38.70 15.22
N TYR A 3 -19.07 -38.65 15.76
CA TYR A 3 -19.94 -37.46 15.69
C TYR A 3 -19.47 -36.30 16.58
N LEU A 4 -18.82 -36.61 17.72
CA LEU A 4 -18.26 -35.59 18.62
C LEU A 4 -17.05 -34.89 17.97
N LEU A 5 -16.22 -35.68 17.27
CA LEU A 5 -15.07 -35.18 16.53
C LEU A 5 -15.49 -34.32 15.34
N PHE A 6 -16.56 -34.72 14.65
CA PHE A 6 -17.15 -33.93 13.56
C PHE A 6 -17.73 -32.60 14.06
N CYS A 7 -18.42 -32.61 15.21
CA CYS A 7 -19.00 -31.41 15.83
C CYS A 7 -17.91 -30.42 16.29
N CYS A 8 -16.82 -30.92 16.87
CA CYS A 8 -15.64 -30.09 17.17
C CYS A 8 -15.02 -29.46 15.92
N PHE A 9 -14.90 -30.23 14.83
CA PHE A 9 -14.33 -29.71 13.58
C PHE A 9 -15.19 -28.62 12.95
N THR A 10 -16.52 -28.77 12.99
CA THR A 10 -17.46 -27.74 12.53
C THR A 10 -17.41 -26.48 13.40
N LEU A 11 -17.31 -26.62 14.73
CA LEU A 11 -17.19 -25.47 15.64
C LEU A 11 -15.89 -24.68 15.41
N ILE A 12 -14.78 -25.37 15.15
CA ILE A 12 -13.50 -24.75 14.80
C ILE A 12 -13.58 -24.04 13.44
N ALA A 13 -14.25 -24.62 12.45
CA ALA A 13 -14.42 -23.98 11.14
C ALA A 13 -15.25 -22.68 11.21
N ILE A 14 -16.29 -22.65 12.05
CA ILE A 14 -17.14 -21.46 12.23
C ILE A 14 -16.39 -20.34 12.95
N SER A 15 -15.59 -20.66 13.97
CA SER A 15 -14.83 -19.64 14.72
C SER A 15 -13.74 -18.96 13.89
N LEU A 16 -13.18 -19.64 12.88
CA LEU A 16 -12.17 -19.07 11.98
C LEU A 16 -12.75 -18.06 10.96
N SER A 17 -14.06 -18.04 10.75
CA SER A 17 -14.71 -17.19 9.74
C SER A 17 -15.02 -15.76 10.22
N SER A 18 -14.92 -15.52 11.53
CA SER A 18 -15.34 -14.27 12.17
C SER A 18 -14.25 -13.18 12.20
N CYS A 19 -12.98 -13.53 11.98
CA CYS A 19 -11.83 -12.65 12.21
C CYS A 19 -11.74 -11.41 11.30
N ASP A 20 -12.64 -11.26 10.32
CA ASP A 20 -12.57 -10.21 9.32
C ASP A 20 -13.98 -9.69 8.95
N LEU A 21 -14.88 -9.68 9.96
CA LEU A 21 -16.19 -9.02 9.93
C LEU A 21 -16.26 -7.79 10.86
N GLY A 22 -15.14 -7.42 11.48
CA GLY A 22 -15.05 -6.25 12.35
C GLY A 22 -15.00 -4.93 11.57
N PRO A 23 -15.13 -3.77 12.25
CA PRO A 23 -15.11 -2.44 11.63
C PRO A 23 -13.78 -2.13 10.91
N ASP A 24 -12.69 -2.81 11.27
CA ASP A 24 -11.38 -2.64 10.64
C ASP A 24 -11.20 -3.51 9.36
N SER A 25 -12.22 -4.28 8.96
CA SER A 25 -12.15 -5.12 7.77
C SER A 25 -12.12 -4.26 6.49
N PRO A 26 -11.19 -4.52 5.55
CA PRO A 26 -11.21 -3.88 4.25
C PRO A 26 -12.28 -4.47 3.30
N ARG A 27 -13.03 -5.50 3.72
CA ARG A 27 -14.07 -6.10 2.86
C ARG A 27 -15.17 -5.10 2.54
N GLY A 28 -15.57 -5.07 1.28
CA GLY A 28 -16.60 -4.16 0.79
C GLY A 28 -16.13 -2.72 0.59
N PHE A 29 -14.87 -2.40 0.92
CA PHE A 29 -14.29 -1.10 0.61
C PHE A 29 -14.26 -0.89 -0.91
N SER A 30 -14.85 0.21 -1.35
CA SER A 30 -14.85 0.63 -2.75
C SER A 30 -14.75 2.15 -2.82
N LEU A 31 -14.08 2.63 -3.86
CA LEU A 31 -14.04 4.04 -4.20
C LEU A 31 -14.98 4.30 -5.39
N PRO A 32 -15.57 5.51 -5.49
CA PRO A 32 -16.18 5.92 -6.73
C PRO A 32 -15.10 5.97 -7.84
N LYS A 33 -15.55 6.00 -9.10
CA LYS A 33 -14.64 6.13 -10.23
C LYS A 33 -13.90 7.48 -10.15
N GLY A 34 -12.58 7.43 -10.07
CA GLY A 34 -11.72 8.61 -10.15
C GLY A 34 -11.27 8.94 -11.57
N ASP A 35 -10.52 10.04 -11.67
CA ASP A 35 -9.93 10.58 -12.88
C ASP A 35 -8.41 10.51 -12.81
N VAL A 36 -7.81 9.73 -13.71
CA VAL A 36 -6.35 9.52 -13.78
C VAL A 36 -5.60 10.83 -14.05
N ALA A 37 -6.13 11.71 -14.91
CA ALA A 37 -5.45 12.96 -15.25
C ALA A 37 -5.47 13.93 -14.05
N LYS A 38 -6.59 13.97 -13.31
CA LYS A 38 -6.66 14.75 -12.06
C LYS A 38 -5.74 14.16 -11.00
N GLY A 39 -5.65 12.84 -10.88
CA GLY A 39 -4.75 12.18 -9.95
C GLY A 39 -3.28 12.53 -10.18
N ALA A 40 -2.87 12.63 -11.45
CA ALA A 40 -1.53 13.11 -11.80
C ALA A 40 -1.28 14.55 -11.31
N MET A 41 -2.28 15.44 -11.40
CA MET A 41 -2.16 16.80 -10.89
C MET A 41 -2.04 16.86 -9.35
N VAL A 42 -2.66 15.91 -8.63
CA VAL A 42 -2.56 15.81 -7.17
C VAL A 42 -1.12 15.54 -6.73
N LEU A 43 -0.35 14.74 -7.47
CA LEU A 43 1.08 14.51 -7.17
C LEU A 43 1.88 15.81 -7.13
N THR A 44 1.64 16.70 -8.09
CA THR A 44 2.32 18.00 -8.17
C THR A 44 1.78 18.93 -7.08
N LYS A 45 0.47 19.00 -6.90
CA LYS A 45 -0.19 19.86 -5.92
C LYS A 45 0.34 19.64 -4.49
N TYR A 46 0.49 18.38 -4.09
CA TYR A 46 0.97 18.00 -2.75
C TYR A 46 2.46 17.61 -2.74
N GLN A 47 3.18 17.89 -3.84
CA GLN A 47 4.62 17.63 -3.98
C GLN A 47 5.03 16.20 -3.59
N CYS A 48 4.18 15.21 -3.90
CA CYS A 48 4.44 13.81 -3.53
C CYS A 48 5.78 13.32 -4.12
N LEU A 49 6.12 13.81 -5.30
CA LEU A 49 7.34 13.45 -6.01
C LEU A 49 8.64 13.98 -5.36
N ALA A 50 8.55 14.87 -4.37
CA ALA A 50 9.71 15.35 -3.61
C ALA A 50 10.39 14.23 -2.81
N CYS A 51 9.61 13.24 -2.42
CA CYS A 51 10.06 12.08 -1.65
C CYS A 51 9.82 10.75 -2.38
N HIS A 52 8.92 10.74 -3.37
CA HIS A 52 8.51 9.53 -4.07
C HIS A 52 8.93 9.50 -5.53
N HIS A 53 9.32 8.32 -6.00
CA HIS A 53 9.57 8.06 -7.41
C HIS A 53 8.58 7.03 -7.96
N ILE A 54 8.06 7.31 -9.15
CA ILE A 54 7.16 6.42 -9.90
C ILE A 54 7.77 6.21 -11.27
N ASN A 55 7.96 4.94 -11.66
CA ASN A 55 8.50 4.61 -12.98
C ASN A 55 7.62 5.20 -14.09
N GLY A 56 8.23 5.93 -15.03
CA GLY A 56 7.54 6.55 -16.15
C GLY A 56 6.86 7.88 -15.83
N VAL A 57 7.03 8.42 -14.62
CA VAL A 57 6.58 9.77 -14.23
C VAL A 57 7.81 10.64 -13.98
N GLU A 58 7.91 11.76 -14.70
CA GLU A 58 9.03 12.68 -14.56
C GLU A 58 8.93 13.48 -13.25
N GLN A 59 10.05 13.58 -12.53
CA GLN A 59 10.21 14.48 -11.39
C GLN A 59 10.63 15.86 -11.93
N ALA A 60 9.92 16.91 -11.52
CA ALA A 60 10.30 18.27 -11.90
C ALA A 60 11.69 18.62 -11.36
N GLU A 61 12.46 19.40 -12.11
CA GLU A 61 13.78 19.87 -11.71
C GLU A 61 13.69 20.59 -10.34
N GLY A 62 14.58 20.22 -9.41
CA GLY A 62 14.58 20.75 -8.04
C GLY A 62 13.64 20.04 -7.05
N ILE A 63 12.74 19.17 -7.52
CA ILE A 63 11.90 18.29 -6.68
C ILE A 63 12.60 16.93 -6.54
N ASN A 64 13.85 16.95 -6.07
CA ASN A 64 14.64 15.75 -5.83
C ASN A 64 15.32 15.86 -4.48
N ASN A 65 14.81 15.13 -3.49
CA ASN A 65 15.58 14.81 -2.31
C ASN A 65 16.35 13.49 -2.58
N PRO A 66 17.62 13.53 -2.99
CA PRO A 66 18.36 12.31 -3.32
C PRO A 66 18.48 11.36 -2.12
N ASP A 67 18.41 11.88 -0.90
CA ASP A 67 18.47 11.10 0.33
C ASP A 67 17.12 10.44 0.70
N LEU A 68 16.02 10.88 0.07
CA LEU A 68 14.67 10.39 0.32
C LEU A 68 13.93 10.12 -0.99
N ASN A 69 14.17 8.93 -1.54
CA ASN A 69 13.57 8.48 -2.80
C ASN A 69 12.83 7.14 -2.62
N VAL A 70 11.61 7.20 -2.08
CA VAL A 70 10.76 6.05 -1.81
C VAL A 70 9.96 5.67 -3.06
N ARG A 71 10.23 4.51 -3.62
CA ARG A 71 9.57 4.03 -4.84
C ARG A 71 8.10 3.69 -4.57
N LEU A 72 7.21 4.21 -5.42
CA LEU A 72 5.81 3.83 -5.51
C LEU A 72 5.59 2.97 -6.76
N GLY A 73 4.67 2.02 -6.67
CA GLY A 73 4.41 1.04 -7.72
C GLY A 73 5.49 -0.05 -7.84
N GLY A 74 5.53 -0.66 -9.02
CA GLY A 74 6.42 -1.76 -9.37
C GLY A 74 5.78 -3.13 -9.23
N LYS A 75 6.63 -4.16 -9.39
CA LYS A 75 6.24 -5.57 -9.39
C LYS A 75 6.10 -6.09 -7.97
N LEU A 76 4.93 -6.63 -7.63
CA LEU A 76 4.62 -7.18 -6.32
C LEU A 76 4.03 -8.59 -6.46
N THR A 77 4.25 -9.43 -5.45
CA THR A 77 3.67 -10.79 -5.39
C THR A 77 2.29 -10.81 -4.72
N LYS A 78 1.79 -9.64 -4.29
CA LYS A 78 0.47 -9.45 -3.68
C LYS A 78 -0.22 -8.29 -4.38
N VAL A 79 -1.53 -8.42 -4.59
CA VAL A 79 -2.38 -7.33 -5.07
C VAL A 79 -2.31 -6.15 -4.11
N THR A 80 -2.08 -4.96 -4.64
CA THR A 80 -2.25 -3.70 -3.90
C THR A 80 -3.66 -3.18 -4.11
N THR A 81 -4.43 -3.12 -3.03
CA THR A 81 -5.84 -2.71 -3.06
C THR A 81 -5.98 -1.19 -2.93
N TYR A 82 -7.14 -0.65 -3.33
CA TYR A 82 -7.46 0.76 -3.10
C TYR A 82 -7.44 1.13 -1.60
N ALA A 83 -7.92 0.23 -0.73
CA ALA A 83 -7.85 0.43 0.71
C ALA A 83 -6.40 0.58 1.18
N GLU A 84 -5.48 -0.28 0.73
CA GLU A 84 -4.06 -0.18 1.09
C GLU A 84 -3.43 1.13 0.61
N LEU A 85 -3.75 1.60 -0.60
CA LEU A 85 -3.26 2.89 -1.11
C LEU A 85 -3.82 4.08 -0.32
N VAL A 86 -5.13 4.09 -0.08
CA VAL A 86 -5.81 5.12 0.73
C VAL A 86 -5.19 5.20 2.12
N THR A 87 -5.07 4.06 2.82
CA THR A 87 -4.47 3.99 4.16
C THR A 87 -3.03 4.52 4.16
N SER A 88 -2.24 4.24 3.11
CA SER A 88 -0.86 4.72 3.00
C SER A 88 -0.77 6.24 2.89
N VAL A 89 -1.77 6.89 2.29
CA VAL A 89 -1.82 8.37 2.15
C VAL A 89 -2.35 9.03 3.42
N ILE A 90 -3.45 8.53 4.00
CA ILE A 90 -4.13 9.19 5.14
C ILE A 90 -3.54 8.82 6.51
N ASN A 91 -2.75 7.75 6.57
CA ASN A 91 -2.07 7.28 7.77
C ASN A 91 -0.64 6.80 7.45
N PRO A 92 0.26 7.71 7.05
CA PRO A 92 1.58 7.34 6.53
C PRO A 92 2.49 6.67 7.56
N SER A 93 2.19 6.79 8.86
CA SER A 93 2.95 6.13 9.93
C SER A 93 2.45 4.71 10.26
N HIS A 94 1.29 4.29 9.75
CA HIS A 94 0.74 2.96 10.01
C HIS A 94 1.66 1.83 9.50
N LYS A 95 2.33 2.07 8.36
CA LYS A 95 3.22 1.10 7.74
C LYS A 95 4.36 1.80 7.01
N LEU A 96 5.55 1.77 7.60
CA LEU A 96 6.75 2.32 6.98
C LEU A 96 7.27 1.43 5.84
N SER A 97 7.82 2.06 4.79
CA SER A 97 8.34 1.36 3.61
C SER A 97 9.51 0.44 3.96
N LYS A 98 9.42 -0.81 3.50
CA LYS A 98 10.51 -1.80 3.66
C LYS A 98 11.64 -1.52 2.65
N GLY A 99 12.87 -1.89 3.03
CA GLY A 99 14.04 -1.72 2.17
C GLY A 99 14.68 -0.34 2.21
N TYR A 100 14.19 0.55 3.08
CA TYR A 100 14.73 1.88 3.32
C TYR A 100 15.26 1.98 4.75
N ALA A 101 16.33 2.76 4.95
CA ALA A 101 16.83 3.07 6.28
C ALA A 101 15.77 3.88 7.06
N LEU A 102 15.45 3.48 8.29
CA LEU A 102 14.44 4.15 9.11
C LEU A 102 14.79 5.62 9.36
N THR A 103 16.07 5.94 9.53
CA THR A 103 16.57 7.32 9.67
C THR A 103 16.30 8.19 8.44
N ALA A 104 16.20 7.58 7.26
CA ALA A 104 15.87 8.29 6.02
C ALA A 104 14.37 8.62 5.96
N ILE A 105 13.50 7.67 6.32
CA ILE A 105 12.03 7.78 6.08
C ILE A 105 11.20 8.17 7.32
N ALA A 106 11.77 8.14 8.52
CA ALA A 106 11.04 8.34 9.77
C ALA A 106 11.83 9.13 10.82
N ILE A 107 11.10 9.76 11.76
CA ILE A 107 11.60 10.42 12.96
C ILE A 107 10.79 9.88 14.13
N GLU A 108 11.44 9.34 15.16
CA GLU A 108 10.77 8.75 16.34
C GLU A 108 9.67 7.72 15.99
N GLY A 109 9.91 6.93 14.93
CA GLY A 109 8.97 5.91 14.46
C GLY A 109 7.79 6.46 13.64
N LYS A 110 7.69 7.78 13.44
CA LYS A 110 6.67 8.41 12.59
C LYS A 110 7.24 8.72 11.20
N SER A 111 6.43 8.51 10.17
CA SER A 111 6.82 8.82 8.79
C SER A 111 7.16 10.30 8.62
N LYS A 112 8.18 10.61 7.81
CA LYS A 112 8.47 11.98 7.37
C LYS A 112 7.47 12.50 6.33
N MET A 113 6.66 11.63 5.74
CA MET A 113 5.58 12.03 4.83
C MET A 113 4.56 12.88 5.58
N SER A 114 4.25 14.06 5.01
CA SER A 114 3.25 14.97 5.56
C SER A 114 1.87 14.30 5.63
N ASN A 115 1.12 14.64 6.67
CA ASN A 115 -0.30 14.26 6.77
C ASN A 115 -1.15 15.27 5.99
N PHE A 116 -1.98 14.79 5.08
CA PHE A 116 -2.82 15.62 4.22
C PHE A 116 -4.31 15.60 4.59
N ASN A 117 -4.70 14.96 5.69
CA ASN A 117 -6.12 14.71 6.03
C ASN A 117 -6.97 15.98 6.15
N ASP A 118 -6.36 17.10 6.55
CA ASP A 118 -7.06 18.37 6.73
C ASP A 118 -7.09 19.24 5.46
N VAL A 119 -6.34 18.86 4.41
CA VAL A 119 -6.10 19.72 3.23
C VAL A 119 -6.34 19.02 1.89
N MET A 120 -6.38 17.68 1.86
CA MET A 120 -6.70 16.89 0.68
C MET A 120 -8.16 16.53 0.69
N THR A 121 -8.87 16.92 -0.37
CA THR A 121 -10.28 16.54 -0.51
C THR A 121 -10.41 15.05 -0.79
N VAL A 122 -11.55 14.47 -0.44
CA VAL A 122 -11.85 13.07 -0.76
C VAL A 122 -11.77 12.81 -2.27
N THR A 123 -12.21 13.77 -3.09
CA THR A 123 -12.10 13.68 -4.55
C THR A 123 -10.66 13.59 -5.02
N GLU A 124 -9.76 14.43 -4.50
CA GLU A 124 -8.34 14.39 -4.84
C GLU A 124 -7.68 13.09 -4.40
N LEU A 125 -8.05 12.56 -3.23
CA LEU A 125 -7.57 11.26 -2.77
C LEU A 125 -8.03 10.12 -3.69
N VAL A 126 -9.29 10.14 -4.11
CA VAL A 126 -9.85 9.16 -5.06
C VAL A 126 -9.11 9.23 -6.40
N ASP A 127 -8.93 10.43 -6.94
CA ASP A 127 -8.24 10.65 -8.21
C ASP A 127 -6.77 10.23 -8.12
N LEU A 128 -6.07 10.58 -7.03
CA LEU A 128 -4.69 10.18 -6.77
C LEU A 128 -4.54 8.65 -6.72
N VAL A 129 -5.39 7.97 -5.95
CA VAL A 129 -5.35 6.51 -5.83
C VAL A 129 -5.70 5.84 -7.16
N THR A 130 -6.61 6.43 -7.94
CA THR A 130 -6.95 5.98 -9.30
C THR A 130 -5.76 6.10 -10.24
N PHE A 131 -4.99 7.18 -10.14
CA PHE A 131 -3.74 7.35 -10.89
C PHE A 131 -2.66 6.36 -10.46
N LEU A 132 -2.50 6.11 -9.15
CA LEU A 132 -1.42 5.25 -8.64
C LEU A 132 -1.62 3.78 -8.98
N GLN A 133 -2.86 3.27 -8.95
CA GLN A 133 -3.14 1.84 -8.99
C GLN A 133 -2.54 1.11 -10.22
N PRO A 134 -2.61 1.64 -11.46
CA PRO A 134 -1.99 1.01 -12.63
C PRO A 134 -0.47 0.84 -12.56
N HIS A 135 0.23 1.57 -11.70
CA HIS A 135 1.67 1.43 -11.52
C HIS A 135 2.06 0.21 -10.67
N TYR A 136 1.10 -0.52 -10.10
CA TYR A 136 1.32 -1.72 -9.28
C TYR A 136 1.00 -2.98 -10.10
N GLU A 137 2.04 -3.74 -10.45
CA GLU A 137 1.92 -4.93 -11.28
C GLU A 137 1.97 -6.19 -10.39
N LEU A 138 0.93 -7.03 -10.46
CA LEU A 138 0.96 -8.34 -9.82
C LEU A 138 1.81 -9.30 -10.65
N VAL A 139 2.89 -9.82 -10.06
CA VAL A 139 3.72 -10.85 -10.66
C VAL A 139 3.62 -12.17 -9.91
N PRO A 140 3.68 -13.32 -10.61
CA PRO A 140 3.71 -14.62 -9.95
C PRO A 140 4.88 -14.74 -8.97
N TYR A 141 4.63 -15.33 -7.80
CA TYR A 141 5.68 -15.64 -6.85
C TYR A 141 6.65 -16.68 -7.45
N ARG A 142 7.93 -16.31 -7.63
CA ARG A 142 9.00 -17.25 -7.98
C ARG A 142 9.50 -17.92 -6.71
N ARG A 143 9.45 -19.26 -6.68
CA ARG A 143 9.99 -20.05 -5.56
C ARG A 143 11.52 -19.85 -5.50
N THR A 144 12.06 -19.74 -4.29
CA THR A 144 13.52 -19.71 -4.09
C THR A 144 14.14 -21.01 -4.57
N ASP A 145 15.07 -20.92 -5.53
CA ASP A 145 15.92 -22.05 -5.89
C ASP A 145 17.02 -22.19 -4.83
N TYR A 146 16.96 -23.27 -4.06
CA TYR A 146 18.01 -23.60 -3.11
C TYR A 146 19.21 -24.15 -3.88
N GLN A 147 20.38 -23.53 -3.67
CA GLN A 147 21.66 -24.12 -4.11
C GLN A 147 21.84 -25.43 -3.34
N PHE A 148 21.94 -26.55 -4.07
CA PHE A 148 22.30 -27.83 -3.48
C PHE A 148 23.77 -27.72 -3.00
N TYR A 149 23.98 -27.68 -1.68
CA TYR A 149 25.32 -27.83 -1.13
C TYR A 149 25.73 -29.29 -1.30
N HIS A 150 26.69 -29.54 -2.18
CA HIS A 150 27.40 -30.81 -2.20
C HIS A 150 28.33 -30.83 -0.97
N TYR A 151 28.04 -31.74 -0.04
CA TYR A 151 28.93 -32.11 1.06
C TYR A 151 30.08 -32.98 0.56
#